data_AF-A0A6C1EEF3-F1
#
_entry.id   AF-A0A6C1EEF3-F1
#
_cell.length_a   1.000
_cell.length_b   1.000
_cell.length_c   1.000
_cell.angle_alpha   90.00
_cell.angle_beta   90.00
_cell.angle_gamma   90.00
#
_symmetry.space_group_name_H-M   'P 1'
#
loop_
_entity.id
_entity.type
_entity.pdbx_description
1 polymer ?
#
loop_
_entity_poly.entity_id
_entity_poly.type
_entity_poly.pdbx_seq_one_letter_code
_entity_poly.pdbx_strand_id
1 'polypeptide(L)'
;MALKAQGRSNDEIAYKSILGVYGGILGVLNALLIAGEIYVSAAPVGSPSSAKAFFEYCLSIPIMIVVYFAHRFYRRDWKHFYIKRSEIDLDTGCSVENLELFKAQKEAEKQLIASKPFYYKIYRFWC
;
A
#
# COMPACT_ATOMS: atom_id res chain seq x y z
N MET A 1 2.21 -0.90 -11.92
CA MET A 1 2.26 0.27 -12.83
C MET A 1 3.67 0.59 -13.31
N ALA A 2 4.70 0.51 -12.45
CA ALA A 2 6.11 0.72 -12.85
C ALA A 2 6.62 -0.28 -13.90
N LEU A 3 6.44 -1.59 -13.66
CA LEU A 3 6.82 -2.66 -14.61
C LEU A 3 6.24 -2.46 -16.01
N LYS A 4 4.93 -2.14 -16.09
CA LYS A 4 4.26 -1.84 -17.36
C LYS A 4 4.87 -0.63 -18.07
N ALA A 5 5.32 0.38 -17.34
CA ALA A 5 5.98 1.56 -17.92
C ALA A 5 7.40 1.27 -18.41
N GLN A 6 8.06 0.22 -17.88
CA GLN A 6 9.40 -0.23 -18.28
C GLN A 6 9.36 -1.44 -19.23
N GLY A 7 8.18 -1.79 -19.78
CA GLY A 7 8.04 -2.89 -20.75
C GLY A 7 8.16 -4.31 -20.17
N ARG A 8 8.15 -4.45 -18.84
CA ARG A 8 8.32 -5.73 -18.12
C ARG A 8 6.99 -6.42 -17.80
N SER A 9 7.02 -7.75 -17.67
CA SER A 9 5.82 -8.52 -17.34
C SER A 9 5.45 -8.35 -15.87
N ASN A 10 4.15 -8.30 -15.56
CA ASN A 10 3.67 -8.30 -14.18
C ASN A 10 3.96 -9.63 -13.45
N ASP A 11 4.36 -10.68 -14.17
CA ASP A 11 4.71 -11.98 -13.58
C ASP A 11 6.06 -12.00 -12.88
N GLU A 12 6.87 -10.95 -13.06
CA GLU A 12 8.10 -10.73 -12.29
C GLU A 12 7.83 -10.33 -10.84
N ILE A 13 6.61 -9.91 -10.51
CA ILE A 13 6.23 -9.56 -9.13
C ILE A 13 6.04 -10.85 -8.32
N ALA A 14 6.92 -11.05 -7.33
CA ALA A 14 6.82 -12.15 -6.36
C ALA A 14 5.44 -12.13 -5.66
N TYR A 15 5.11 -11.01 -5.01
CA TYR A 15 3.86 -10.84 -4.26
C TYR A 15 2.92 -9.84 -4.95
N LYS A 16 1.84 -10.36 -5.55
CA LYS A 16 0.77 -9.54 -6.11
C LYS A 16 -0.28 -9.29 -5.02
N SER A 17 -0.65 -8.03 -4.82
CA SER A 17 -1.79 -7.69 -3.96
C SER A 17 -3.07 -8.35 -4.47
N ILE A 18 -3.89 -8.87 -3.56
CA ILE A 18 -5.17 -9.54 -3.87
C ILE A 18 -6.09 -8.59 -4.65
N LEU A 19 -6.17 -7.33 -4.22
CA LEU A 19 -6.99 -6.28 -4.84
C LEU A 19 -6.28 -5.59 -6.02
N GLY A 20 -5.02 -5.96 -6.28
CA GLY A 20 -4.21 -5.41 -7.36
C GLY A 20 -4.17 -3.88 -7.37
N VAL A 21 -4.37 -3.30 -8.56
CA VAL A 21 -4.36 -1.84 -8.76
C VAL A 21 -5.59 -1.16 -8.13
N TYR A 22 -6.73 -1.85 -8.09
CA TYR A 22 -7.98 -1.30 -7.55
C TYR A 22 -7.87 -0.99 -6.06
N GLY A 23 -7.14 -1.82 -5.29
CA GLY A 23 -6.85 -1.52 -3.89
C GLY A 23 -6.12 -0.17 -3.71
N GLY A 24 -5.20 0.15 -4.61
CA GLY A 24 -4.53 1.46 -4.62
C GLY A 24 -5.46 2.63 -4.97
N ILE A 25 -6.40 2.42 -5.90
CA ILE A 25 -7.39 3.44 -6.29
C ILE A 25 -8.39 3.68 -5.15
N LEU A 26 -8.90 2.62 -4.52
CA LEU A 26 -9.78 2.73 -3.35
C LEU A 26 -9.05 3.36 -2.15
N GLY A 27 -7.73 3.24 -2.07
CA GLY A 27 -6.91 3.94 -1.08
C GLY A 27 -7.13 5.45 -1.05
N VAL A 28 -7.50 6.07 -2.18
CA VAL A 28 -7.85 7.50 -2.27
C VAL A 28 -9.05 7.85 -1.38
N LEU A 29 -9.96 6.91 -1.13
CA LEU A 29 -11.10 7.12 -0.22
C LEU A 29 -10.66 7.38 1.23
N ASN A 30 -9.46 6.95 1.64
CA ASN A 30 -8.94 7.30 2.97
C ASN A 30 -8.74 8.81 3.14
N ALA A 31 -8.44 9.55 2.07
CA ALA A 31 -8.34 11.01 2.16
C ALA A 31 -9.70 11.64 2.53
N LEU A 32 -10.80 11.07 2.03
CA LEU A 32 -12.15 11.50 2.37
C LEU A 32 -12.50 11.13 3.83
N LEU A 33 -12.08 9.95 4.29
CA LEU A 33 -12.26 9.56 5.70
C LEU A 33 -11.52 10.49 6.66
N ILE A 34 -10.26 10.86 6.35
CA ILE A 34 -9.49 11.81 7.15
C ILE A 34 -10.16 13.19 7.17
N ALA A 35 -10.69 13.66 6.03
CA ALA A 35 -11.44 14.91 5.99
C ALA A 35 -12.72 14.86 6.86
N GLY A 36 -13.42 13.73 6.86
CA GLY A 36 -14.56 13.48 7.74
C GLY A 36 -14.18 13.48 9.22
N GLU A 37 -13.05 12.85 9.57
CA GLU A 37 -12.57 12.80 10.95
C GLU A 37 -12.17 14.18 11.48
N ILE A 38 -11.54 15.02 10.65
CA ILE A 38 -11.25 16.43 10.97
C ILE A 38 -12.56 17.21 11.21
N TYR A 39 -13.58 17.00 10.37
CA TYR A 39 -14.87 17.68 10.52
C TYR A 39 -15.58 17.31 11.82
N VAL A 40 -15.70 16.00 12.11
CA VAL A 40 -16.35 15.51 13.35
C VAL A 40 -15.59 15.95 14.59
N SER A 41 -14.25 15.99 14.52
CA SER A 41 -13.41 16.45 15.63
C SER A 41 -13.52 17.96 15.86
N ALA A 42 -13.77 18.76 14.82
CA ALA A 42 -13.91 20.22 14.92
C ALA A 42 -15.31 20.66 15.38
N ALA A 43 -16.36 19.97 14.92
CA ALA A 43 -17.74 20.27 15.23
C ALA A 43 -18.48 19.02 15.74
N PRO A 44 -18.21 18.58 16.99
CA PRO A 44 -18.89 17.43 17.57
C PRO A 44 -20.38 17.72 17.76
N VAL A 45 -21.23 16.74 17.45
CA VAL A 45 -22.69 16.89 17.59
C VAL A 45 -23.07 16.76 19.07
N GLY A 46 -23.68 17.81 19.62
CA GLY A 46 -24.19 17.81 21.00
C GLY A 46 -23.21 18.30 22.08
N SER A 47 -22.02 18.77 21.71
CA SER A 47 -21.07 19.40 22.65
C SER A 47 -20.42 20.65 22.03
N PRO A 48 -19.98 21.63 22.84
CA PRO A 48 -19.27 22.79 22.33
C PRO A 48 -17.90 22.38 21.77
N SER A 49 -17.49 23.02 20.67
CA SER A 49 -16.18 22.80 20.08
C SER A 49 -15.08 23.27 21.05
N SER A 50 -14.09 22.40 21.28
CA SER A 50 -12.94 22.69 22.14
C SER A 50 -11.65 22.28 21.44
N ALA A 51 -10.66 23.17 21.47
CA ALA A 51 -9.35 22.90 20.88
C ALA A 51 -8.69 21.67 21.52
N LYS A 52 -8.89 21.45 22.83
CA LYS A 52 -8.35 20.27 23.52
C LYS A 52 -8.94 18.98 22.96
N ALA A 53 -10.26 18.92 22.79
CA ALA A 53 -10.93 17.75 22.23
C ALA A 53 -10.53 17.50 20.77
N PHE A 54 -10.41 18.56 19.96
CA PHE A 54 -9.95 18.46 18.58
C PHE A 54 -8.56 17.81 18.49
N PHE A 55 -7.58 18.28 19.26
CA PHE A 55 -6.23 17.72 19.24
C PHE A 55 -6.14 16.32 19.85
N GLU A 56 -7.05 15.96 20.76
CA GLU A 56 -7.11 14.61 21.33
C GLU A 56 -7.59 13.59 20.29
N TYR A 57 -8.62 13.92 19.51
CA TYR A 57 -9.10 13.06 18.42
C TYR A 57 -8.20 13.09 17.18
N CYS A 58 -7.65 14.27 16.82
CA CYS A 58 -6.79 14.44 15.65
C CYS A 58 -5.29 14.33 15.96
N LEU A 59 -4.87 13.76 17.10
CA LEU A 59 -3.46 13.72 17.52
C LEU A 59 -2.56 12.93 16.56
N SER A 60 -3.12 11.96 15.87
CA SER A 60 -2.41 11.11 14.90
C SER A 60 -1.80 11.93 13.76
N ILE A 61 -2.48 12.98 13.29
CA ILE A 61 -2.05 13.83 12.18
C ILE A 61 -0.73 14.58 12.50
N PRO A 62 -0.63 15.40 13.55
CA PRO A 62 0.61 16.09 13.89
C PRO A 62 1.75 15.12 14.23
N ILE A 63 1.47 14.00 14.89
CA ILE A 63 2.49 12.98 15.18
C ILE A 63 3.04 12.40 13.86
N MET A 64 2.17 12.00 12.93
CA MET A 64 2.57 11.47 11.63
C MET A 64 3.41 12.47 10.82
N ILE A 65 3.03 13.75 10.86
CA ILE A 65 3.80 14.84 10.23
C ILE A 65 5.20 14.93 10.84
N VAL A 66 5.30 14.99 12.17
CA VAL A 66 6.60 15.10 12.87
C VAL A 66 7.48 13.89 12.57
N VAL A 67 6.94 12.67 12.66
CA VAL A 67 7.69 11.44 12.38
C VAL A 67 8.15 11.39 10.92
N TYR A 68 7.29 11.77 9.98
CA TYR A 68 7.63 11.83 8.55
C TYR A 68 8.80 12.78 8.30
N PHE A 69 8.71 14.02 8.80
CA PHE A 69 9.78 15.00 8.65
C PHE A 69 11.04 14.59 9.39
N ALA A 70 10.95 14.07 10.62
CA ALA A 70 12.11 13.59 11.38
C ALA A 70 12.86 12.48 10.63
N HIS A 71 12.15 11.49 10.10
CA HIS A 71 12.74 10.44 9.26
C HIS A 71 13.38 11.03 7.99
N ARG A 72 12.73 12.01 7.36
CA ARG A 72 13.25 12.67 6.15
C ARG A 72 14.50 13.52 6.43
N PHE A 73 14.55 14.23 7.56
CA PHE A 73 15.74 14.95 8.01
C PHE A 73 16.89 13.99 8.31
N TYR A 74 16.61 12.86 8.98
CA TYR A 74 17.60 11.83 9.28
C TYR A 74 18.20 11.20 8.02
N ARG A 75 17.35 10.74 7.09
CA ARG A 75 17.82 10.13 5.83
C ARG A 75 18.44 11.12 4.84
N ARG A 76 18.19 12.42 4.99
CA ARG A 76 18.66 13.50 4.09
C ARG A 76 18.28 13.30 2.62
N ASP A 77 17.28 12.47 2.31
CA ASP A 77 16.84 12.13 0.96
C ASP A 77 15.91 13.19 0.33
N TRP A 78 16.21 14.48 0.49
CA TRP A 78 15.31 15.59 0.09
C TRP A 78 15.05 15.66 -1.42
N LYS A 79 15.95 15.11 -2.25
CA LYS A 79 15.86 15.14 -3.72
C LYS A 79 14.81 14.20 -4.31
N HIS A 80 14.44 13.11 -3.62
CA HIS A 80 13.49 12.12 -4.14
C HIS A 80 12.08 12.38 -3.61
N PHE A 81 11.50 13.55 -3.91
CA PHE A 81 10.11 13.86 -3.53
C PHE A 81 9.11 13.11 -4.42
N TYR A 82 9.49 12.88 -5.67
CA TYR A 82 8.71 12.15 -6.65
C TYR A 82 9.65 11.31 -7.51
N ILE A 83 9.44 10.00 -7.52
CA ILE A 83 10.18 9.07 -8.38
C ILE A 83 9.32 8.80 -9.60
N LYS A 84 9.82 9.11 -10.79
CA LYS A 84 9.10 8.80 -12.03
C LYS A 84 8.99 7.30 -12.19
N ARG A 85 7.89 6.84 -12.81
CA ARG A 85 7.63 5.41 -13.03
C ARG A 85 8.75 4.70 -13.81
N SER A 86 9.47 5.43 -14.67
CA SER A 86 10.62 4.95 -15.45
C SER A 86 11.93 4.87 -14.65
N GLU A 87 12.02 5.57 -13.52
CA GLU A 87 13.24 5.69 -12.69
C GLU A 87 13.13 4.83 -11.41
N ILE A 88 12.02 4.10 -11.24
CA ILE A 88 11.86 3.15 -10.14
C ILE A 88 12.81 1.99 -10.39
N ASP A 89 13.73 1.79 -9.44
CA ASP A 89 14.64 0.66 -9.44
C ASP A 89 13.86 -0.64 -9.19
N LEU A 90 13.90 -1.53 -10.19
CA LEU A 90 13.26 -2.84 -10.17
C LEU A 90 14.28 -3.99 -10.11
N ASP A 91 15.57 -3.66 -10.17
CA ASP A 91 16.66 -4.63 -10.36
C ASP A 91 17.43 -4.87 -9.06
N THR A 92 17.54 -3.87 -8.18
CA THR A 92 18.22 -4.04 -6.89
C THR A 92 17.54 -5.10 -6.03
N GLY A 93 18.29 -6.18 -5.74
CA GLY A 93 17.83 -7.33 -4.95
C GLY A 93 17.09 -8.40 -5.76
N CYS A 94 16.90 -8.22 -7.07
CA CYS A 94 16.32 -9.22 -7.96
C CYS A 94 17.42 -10.12 -8.55
N SER A 95 17.58 -11.34 -8.03
CA SER A 95 18.41 -12.35 -8.72
C SER A 95 17.57 -13.04 -9.80
N VAL A 96 18.06 -13.02 -11.04
CA VAL A 96 17.40 -13.65 -12.20
C VAL A 96 17.20 -15.15 -11.99
N GLU A 97 18.13 -15.81 -11.30
CA GLU A 97 18.06 -17.24 -10.95
C GLU A 97 16.87 -17.54 -10.03
N ASN A 98 16.52 -16.63 -9.13
CA ASN A 98 15.34 -16.78 -8.28
C ASN A 98 14.04 -16.62 -9.08
N LEU A 99 14.05 -15.81 -10.14
CA LEU A 99 12.84 -15.48 -10.89
C LEU A 99 12.24 -16.69 -11.63
N GLU A 100 13.07 -17.54 -12.23
CA GLU A 100 12.61 -18.75 -12.90
C GLU A 100 12.08 -19.79 -11.91
N LEU A 101 12.80 -20.01 -10.80
CA LEU A 101 12.36 -20.87 -9.70
C LEU A 101 11.01 -20.40 -9.13
N PHE A 102 10.85 -19.09 -8.90
CA PHE A 102 9.59 -18.51 -8.42
C PHE A 102 8.45 -18.70 -9.41
N LYS A 103 8.68 -18.56 -10.71
CA LYS A 103 7.66 -18.82 -11.73
C LYS A 103 7.23 -20.29 -11.71
N ALA A 104 8.17 -21.21 -11.66
CA ALA A 104 7.89 -22.65 -11.59
C ALA A 104 7.09 -23.02 -10.33
N GLN A 105 7.48 -22.50 -9.15
CA GLN A 105 6.74 -22.70 -7.90
C GLN A 105 5.30 -22.16 -7.99
N LYS A 106 5.12 -20.95 -8.56
CA LYS A 106 3.82 -20.32 -8.70
C LYS A 106 2.90 -21.06 -9.66
N GLU A 107 3.45 -21.65 -10.72
CA GLU A 107 2.71 -22.52 -11.64
C GLU A 107 2.29 -23.83 -10.96
N ALA A 108 3.19 -24.48 -10.23
CA ALA A 108 2.88 -25.67 -9.43
C ALA A 108 1.78 -25.37 -8.40
N GLU A 109 1.87 -24.25 -7.68
CA GLU A 109 0.82 -23.81 -6.76
C GLU A 109 -0.52 -23.57 -7.47
N LYS A 110 -0.52 -22.90 -8.62
CA LYS A 110 -1.75 -22.68 -9.41
C LYS A 110 -2.39 -24.00 -9.81
N GLN A 111 -1.61 -24.99 -10.21
CA GLN A 111 -2.11 -26.32 -10.55
C GLN A 111 -2.68 -27.04 -9.32
N LEU A 112 -1.99 -26.96 -8.17
CA LEU A 112 -2.48 -27.49 -6.89
C LEU A 112 -3.76 -26.81 -6.41
N ILE A 113 -3.93 -25.52 -6.65
CA ILE A 113 -5.17 -24.80 -6.32
C ILE A 113 -6.26 -25.14 -7.32
N ALA A 114 -5.93 -25.29 -8.60
CA ALA A 114 -6.88 -25.62 -9.65
C ALA A 114 -7.55 -26.97 -9.37
N SER A 115 -6.78 -27.96 -8.90
CA SER A 115 -7.28 -29.29 -8.51
C SER A 115 -8.11 -29.31 -7.22
N LYS A 116 -8.07 -28.23 -6.41
CA LYS A 116 -8.82 -28.16 -5.15
C LYS A 116 -10.28 -27.71 -5.34
N PRO A 117 -11.19 -28.19 -4.47
CA PRO A 117 -12.60 -27.85 -4.50
C PRO A 117 -12.87 -26.37 -4.18
N PHE A 118 -14.05 -25.89 -4.58
CA PHE A 118 -14.44 -24.47 -4.51
C PHE A 118 -14.39 -23.89 -3.08
N TYR A 119 -14.78 -24.67 -2.05
CA TYR A 119 -14.75 -24.20 -0.66
C TYR A 119 -13.32 -23.84 -0.20
N TYR A 120 -12.30 -24.58 -0.66
CA TYR A 120 -10.91 -24.31 -0.32
C TYR A 120 -10.42 -23.01 -0.97
N LYS A 121 -10.88 -22.73 -2.20
CA LYS A 121 -10.56 -21.49 -2.91
C LYS A 121 -11.15 -20.27 -2.21
N ILE A 122 -12.37 -20.38 -1.70
CA ILE A 122 -12.98 -19.33 -0.86
C ILE A 122 -12.21 -19.18 0.44
N TYR A 123 -11.96 -20.26 1.18
CA TYR A 123 -11.20 -20.20 2.44
C TYR A 123 -9.85 -19.49 2.27
N ARG A 124 -9.06 -19.89 1.26
CA ARG A 124 -7.76 -19.29 0.94
C ARG A 124 -7.83 -17.82 0.49
N PHE A 125 -8.99 -17.37 0.02
CA PHE A 125 -9.18 -15.95 -0.31
C PHE A 125 -9.29 -15.09 0.97
N TRP A 126 -9.80 -15.68 2.07
CA TRP A 126 -10.06 -14.96 3.33
C TRP A 126 -9.04 -15.26 4.45
N CYS A 127 -8.28 -16.36 4.37
CA CYS A 127 -7.21 -16.78 5.29
C CYS A 127 -5.95 -17.16 4.51
#